data_AF-A0A9E3U8G2-F1
#
_entry.id   AF-A0A9E3U8G2-F1
#
_cell.length_a   1.000
_cell.length_b   1.000
_cell.length_c   1.000
_cell.angle_alpha   90.00
_cell.angle_beta   90.00
_cell.angle_gamma   90.00
#
_symmetry.space_group_name_H-M   'P 1'
#
loop_
_entity.id
_entity.type
_entity.pdbx_description
1 polymer ?
#
loop_
_entity_poly.entity_id
_entity_poly.type
_entity_poly.pdbx_seq_one_letter_code
_entity_poly.pdbx_strand_id
1 'polypeptide(L)'
;MRERSLADAISSAFVRGSLHDDDASSAVTRWLIADREFNAWCLTEAQSADDDAIVRILDAYGEDQQRIEDAWNAFRERRELAGLLACLERSIERMGEIRETWRALGD
;
A
#
# COMPACT_ATOMS: atom_id res chain seq x y z
N MET A 1 17.23 -12.71 -7.09
CA MET A 1 15.84 -12.96 -6.65
C MET A 1 15.01 -11.82 -7.25
N ARG A 2 14.11 -12.10 -8.20
CA ARG A 2 13.22 -11.06 -8.73
C ARG A 2 12.17 -10.77 -7.66
N GLU A 3 11.99 -9.50 -7.31
CA GLU A 3 10.94 -9.04 -6.39
C GLU A 3 9.58 -9.37 -7.03
N ARG A 4 8.65 -9.97 -6.26
CA ARG A 4 7.36 -10.45 -6.79
C ARG A 4 6.24 -9.43 -6.67
N SER A 5 6.44 -8.39 -5.86
CA SER A 5 5.51 -7.28 -5.63
C SER A 5 6.26 -6.01 -5.18
N LEU A 6 5.58 -4.86 -5.23
CA LEU A 6 6.10 -3.60 -4.68
C LEU A 6 6.42 -3.73 -3.17
N ALA A 7 5.56 -4.42 -2.42
CA ALA A 7 5.77 -4.71 -1.01
C ALA A 7 7.06 -5.52 -0.75
N ASP A 8 7.36 -6.53 -1.60
CA ASP A 8 8.60 -7.29 -1.52
C ASP A 8 9.83 -6.41 -1.82
N ALA A 9 9.71 -5.52 -2.81
CA ALA A 9 10.79 -4.61 -3.21
C ALA A 9 11.14 -3.61 -2.10
N ILE A 10 10.11 -2.97 -1.53
CA ILE A 10 10.27 -2.05 -0.40
C ILE A 10 10.82 -2.79 0.82
N SER A 11 10.23 -3.94 1.18
CA SER A 11 10.67 -4.75 2.32
C SER A 11 12.13 -5.20 2.20
N SER A 12 12.55 -5.71 1.02
CA SER A 12 13.93 -6.16 0.84
C SER A 12 14.95 -5.02 0.98
N ALA A 13 14.60 -3.82 0.49
CA ALA A 13 15.48 -2.67 0.56
C ALA A 13 15.66 -2.14 1.99
N PHE A 14 14.62 -2.20 2.83
CA PHE A 14 14.69 -1.85 4.26
C PHE A 14 15.41 -2.92 5.08
N VAL A 15 15.14 -4.21 4.85
CA VAL A 15 15.80 -5.33 5.56
C VAL A 15 17.31 -5.39 5.27
N ARG A 16 17.76 -4.99 4.08
CA ARG A 16 19.19 -5.00 3.71
C ARG A 16 20.01 -3.84 4.29
N GLY A 17 19.43 -2.98 5.13
CA GLY A 17 20.16 -1.91 5.82
C GLY A 17 20.49 -0.71 4.92
N SER A 18 19.79 -0.53 3.81
CA SER A 18 20.00 0.59 2.86
C SER A 18 19.45 1.94 3.36
N LEU A 19 18.83 1.92 4.55
CA LEU A 19 18.04 2.97 5.18
C LEU A 19 18.16 2.78 6.69
N HIS A 20 18.85 3.70 7.37
CA HIS A 20 19.01 3.73 8.83
C HIS A 20 18.09 4.77 9.49
N ASP A 21 16.98 5.09 8.82
CA ASP A 21 16.02 6.07 9.30
C ASP A 21 14.88 5.34 10.01
N ASP A 22 14.75 5.59 11.32
CA ASP A 22 13.78 4.93 12.19
C ASP A 22 12.34 5.31 11.82
N ASP A 23 12.11 6.54 11.38
CA ASP A 23 10.79 7.03 10.97
C ASP A 23 10.38 6.39 9.65
N ALA A 24 11.31 6.28 8.70
CA ALA A 24 11.11 5.56 7.44
C ALA A 24 10.77 4.08 7.66
N SER A 25 11.51 3.43 8.55
CA SER A 25 11.32 2.01 8.88
C SER A 25 9.96 1.77 9.54
N SER A 26 9.56 2.67 10.43
CA SER A 26 8.24 2.64 11.09
C SER A 26 7.10 2.84 10.09
N ALA A 27 7.19 3.84 9.20
CA ALA A 27 6.16 4.11 8.20
C ALA A 27 5.99 2.94 7.21
N VAL A 28 7.10 2.39 6.71
CA VAL A 28 7.07 1.22 5.82
C VAL A 28 6.49 -0.01 6.52
N THR A 29 6.87 -0.25 7.78
CA THR A 29 6.31 -1.38 8.53
C THR A 29 4.80 -1.25 8.70
N ARG A 30 4.32 -0.05 9.07
CA ARG A 30 2.88 0.23 9.18
C ARG A 30 2.15 0.00 7.86
N TRP A 31 2.73 0.49 6.76
CA TRP A 31 2.15 0.32 5.43
C TRP A 31 2.10 -1.15 5.00
N LEU A 32 3.18 -1.93 5.18
CA LEU A 32 3.21 -3.36 4.85
C LEU A 32 2.16 -4.17 5.61
N ILE A 33 1.90 -3.81 6.87
CA ILE A 33 0.83 -4.43 7.68
C ILE A 33 -0.53 -4.07 7.08
N ALA A 34 -0.79 -2.78 6.84
CA ALA A 34 -2.06 -2.31 6.29
C ALA A 34 -2.35 -2.92 4.90
N ASP A 35 -1.35 -2.97 4.03
CA ASP A 35 -1.42 -3.56 2.69
C ASP A 35 -1.77 -5.05 2.75
N ARG A 36 -1.10 -5.81 3.62
CA ARG A 36 -1.40 -7.23 3.82
C ARG A 36 -2.81 -7.45 4.34
N GLU A 37 -3.23 -6.67 5.33
CA GLU A 37 -4.58 -6.77 5.87
C GLU A 37 -5.62 -6.40 4.81
N PHE A 38 -5.36 -5.36 4.01
CA PHE A 38 -6.26 -4.91 2.95
C PHE A 38 -6.44 -6.00 1.90
N ASN A 39 -5.33 -6.59 1.44
CA ASN A 39 -5.36 -7.73 0.53
C ASN A 39 -6.11 -8.93 1.09
N ALA A 40 -5.93 -9.25 2.38
CA ALA A 40 -6.69 -10.32 3.03
C ALA A 40 -8.19 -10.01 3.07
N TRP A 41 -8.56 -8.77 3.38
CA TRP A 41 -9.96 -8.31 3.38
C TRP A 41 -10.58 -8.37 1.97
N CYS A 42 -9.89 -7.90 0.93
CA CYS A 42 -10.36 -8.04 -0.46
C CYS A 42 -10.61 -9.50 -0.82
N LEU A 43 -9.75 -10.42 -0.38
CA LEU A 43 -9.92 -11.84 -0.63
C LEU A 43 -11.09 -12.46 0.15
N THR A 44 -11.54 -11.90 1.27
CA THR A 44 -12.61 -12.51 2.08
C THR A 44 -13.96 -11.83 1.87
N GLU A 45 -14.00 -10.51 1.87
CA GLU A 45 -15.24 -9.72 1.88
C GLU A 45 -15.64 -9.23 0.49
N ALA A 46 -14.67 -8.94 -0.39
CA ALA A 46 -15.01 -8.53 -1.75
C ALA A 46 -15.44 -9.72 -2.63
N GLN A 47 -15.26 -10.98 -2.20
CA GLN A 47 -15.75 -12.14 -2.97
C GLN A 47 -17.28 -12.27 -3.00
N SER A 48 -17.98 -11.65 -2.04
CA SER A 48 -19.44 -11.64 -1.99
C SER A 48 -20.05 -10.40 -2.67
N ALA A 49 -19.21 -9.53 -3.20
CA ALA A 49 -19.57 -8.32 -3.93
C ALA A 49 -20.09 -8.61 -5.34
N ASP A 50 -20.82 -7.65 -5.91
CA ASP A 50 -20.99 -7.56 -7.35
C ASP A 50 -19.64 -7.24 -8.04
N ASP A 51 -19.43 -7.80 -9.23
CA ASP A 51 -18.20 -7.67 -10.01
C ASP A 51 -17.81 -6.20 -10.26
N ASP A 52 -18.78 -5.31 -10.51
CA ASP A 52 -18.51 -3.88 -10.75
C ASP A 52 -17.96 -3.18 -9.50
N ALA A 53 -18.43 -3.58 -8.32
CA ALA A 53 -17.95 -3.03 -7.06
C ALA A 53 -16.53 -3.51 -6.73
N ILE A 54 -16.20 -4.77 -7.04
CA ILE A 54 -14.82 -5.31 -6.92
C ILE A 54 -13.87 -4.54 -7.84
N VAL A 55 -14.26 -4.34 -9.10
CA VAL A 55 -13.42 -3.64 -10.09
C VAL A 55 -13.09 -2.22 -9.61
N ARG A 56 -14.06 -1.48 -9.09
CA ARG A 56 -13.81 -0.12 -8.56
C ARG A 56 -12.84 -0.10 -7.39
N ILE A 57 -12.92 -1.09 -6.49
CA ILE A 57 -11.99 -1.23 -5.37
C ILE A 57 -10.57 -1.51 -5.87
N LEU A 58 -10.45 -2.45 -6.79
CA LEU A 58 -9.16 -2.84 -7.36
C LEU A 58 -8.52 -1.72 -8.18
N ASP A 59 -9.30 -0.95 -8.93
CA ASP A 59 -8.83 0.22 -9.68
C ASP A 59 -8.32 1.31 -8.71
N ALA A 60 -9.13 1.66 -7.70
CA ALA A 60 -8.76 2.69 -6.73
C ALA A 60 -7.50 2.33 -5.93
N TYR A 61 -7.32 1.03 -5.62
CA TYR A 61 -6.14 0.50 -4.95
C TYR A 61 -4.94 0.40 -5.91
N GLY A 62 -5.16 0.02 -7.18
CA GLY A 62 -4.12 -0.03 -8.21
C GLY A 62 -3.51 1.34 -8.50
N GLU A 63 -4.33 2.39 -8.59
CA GLU A 63 -3.85 3.77 -8.70
C GLU A 63 -2.97 4.18 -7.52
N ASP A 64 -3.31 3.72 -6.32
CA ASP A 64 -2.58 4.03 -5.10
C ASP A 64 -1.21 3.30 -5.08
N GLN A 65 -1.18 2.02 -5.47
CA GLN A 65 0.05 1.25 -5.64
C GLN A 65 1.00 1.90 -6.66
N GLN A 66 0.49 2.41 -7.78
CA GLN A 66 1.32 3.11 -8.77
C GLN A 66 1.99 4.36 -8.16
N ARG A 67 1.26 5.14 -7.36
CA ARG A 67 1.83 6.33 -6.69
C ARG A 67 2.93 5.96 -5.70
N ILE A 68 2.77 4.85 -4.99
CA ILE A 68 3.80 4.35 -4.06
C ILE A 68 5.02 3.87 -4.84
N GLU A 69 4.83 3.20 -5.98
CA GLU A 69 5.94 2.80 -6.85
C GLU A 69 6.71 4.03 -7.36
N ASP A 70 6.02 5.08 -7.79
CA ASP A 70 6.65 6.32 -8.24
C ASP A 70 7.43 7.00 -7.10
N ALA A 71 6.83 7.08 -5.91
CA ALA A 71 7.48 7.64 -4.72
C ALA A 71 8.67 6.79 -4.25
N TRP A 72 8.57 5.47 -4.39
CA TRP A 72 9.65 4.53 -4.10
C TRP A 72 10.82 4.71 -5.06
N ASN A 73 10.56 4.86 -6.35
CA ASN A 73 11.58 5.13 -7.36
C ASN A 73 12.25 6.48 -7.10
N ALA A 74 11.47 7.54 -6.83
CA ALA A 74 11.99 8.85 -6.45
C ALA A 74 12.86 8.79 -5.19
N PHE A 75 12.45 8.01 -4.18
CA PHE A 75 13.25 7.78 -2.99
C PHE A 75 14.56 7.04 -3.31
N ARG A 76 14.53 5.99 -4.14
CA ARG A 76 15.73 5.22 -4.51
C ARG A 76 16.75 6.06 -5.28
N GLU A 77 16.26 6.88 -6.21
CA GLU A 77 17.11 7.67 -7.11
C GLU A 77 17.59 8.97 -6.46
N ARG A 78 16.69 9.67 -5.77
CA ARG A 78 16.89 11.05 -5.30
C ARG A 78 16.89 11.19 -3.78
N ARG A 79 16.66 10.10 -3.04
CA ARG A 79 16.56 10.09 -1.55
C ARG A 79 15.48 11.02 -1.01
N GLU A 80 14.40 11.21 -1.76
CA GLU A 80 13.23 12.01 -1.37
C GLU A 80 12.36 11.28 -0.34
N LEU A 81 12.85 11.18 0.90
CA LEU A 81 12.16 10.43 1.96
C LEU A 81 10.78 11.01 2.32
N ALA A 82 10.66 12.34 2.43
CA ALA A 82 9.40 12.98 2.79
C ALA A 82 8.26 12.66 1.80
N GLY A 83 8.58 12.55 0.50
CA GLY A 83 7.60 12.17 -0.52
C GLY A 83 7.12 10.73 -0.39
N LEU A 84 8.04 9.81 -0.07
CA LEU A 84 7.70 8.42 0.21
C LEU A 84 6.83 8.29 1.46
N LEU A 85 7.20 8.95 2.56
CA LEU A 85 6.43 8.91 3.81
C LEU A 85 5.00 9.39 3.61
N ALA A 86 4.83 10.55 2.96
CA ALA A 86 3.51 11.10 2.67
C ALA A 86 2.67 10.18 1.78
N CYS A 87 3.28 9.48 0.82
CA CYS A 87 2.57 8.51 -0.02
C CYS A 87 2.14 7.27 0.77
N LEU A 88 3.00 6.73 1.62
CA LEU A 88 2.69 5.55 2.45
C LEU A 88 1.56 5.85 3.44
N GLU A 89 1.59 7.01 4.10
CA GLU A 89 0.53 7.41 5.03
C GLU A 89 -0.81 7.59 4.33
N ARG A 90 -0.83 8.30 3.20
CA ARG A 90 -2.04 8.47 2.38
C ARG A 90 -2.61 7.14 1.89
N SER A 91 -1.74 6.18 1.55
CA SER A 91 -2.14 4.84 1.14
C SER A 91 -2.88 4.10 2.25
N ILE A 92 -2.36 4.18 3.48
CA ILE A 92 -3.00 3.59 4.67
C ILE A 92 -4.39 4.19 4.89
N GLU A 93 -4.51 5.53 4.83
CA GLU A 93 -5.79 6.23 4.98
C GLU A 93 -6.79 5.77 3.92
N ARG A 94 -6.37 5.71 2.66
CA ARG A 94 -7.22 5.32 1.53
C ARG A 94 -7.69 3.87 1.62
N MET A 95 -6.84 2.95 2.06
CA MET A 95 -7.25 1.57 2.36
C MET A 95 -8.33 1.52 3.46
N GLY A 96 -8.25 2.41 4.45
CA GLY A 96 -9.28 2.61 5.46
C GLY A 96 -10.60 3.12 4.86
N GLU A 97 -10.54 4.20 4.08
CA GLU A 97 -11.71 4.82 3.43
C GLU A 97 -12.47 3.83 2.53
N ILE A 98 -11.74 3.01 1.76
CA ILE A 98 -12.32 1.98 0.90
C ILE A 98 -13.11 0.96 1.73
N ARG A 99 -12.53 0.49 2.84
CA ARG A 99 -13.18 -0.48 3.73
C ARG A 99 -14.42 0.11 4.41
N GLU A 100 -14.36 1.37 4.83
CA GLU A 100 -15.50 2.04 5.46
C GLU A 100 -16.63 2.26 4.47
N THR A 101 -16.30 2.73 3.26
CA THR A 101 -17.27 2.90 2.18
C THR A 101 -17.94 1.58 1.84
N TRP A 102 -17.19 0.48 1.80
CA TRP A 102 -17.73 -0.86 1.57
C TRP A 102 -18.72 -1.29 2.65
N ARG A 103 -18.38 -1.13 3.93
CA ARG A 103 -19.28 -1.46 5.05
C ARG A 103 -20.59 -0.67 4.96
N ALA A 104 -20.53 0.61 4.59
CA ALA A 104 -21.71 1.45 4.44
C ALA A 104 -22.63 1.07 3.26
N LEU A 105 -22.15 0.28 2.30
CA LEU A 105 -22.94 -0.23 1.17
C LEU A 105 -23.59 -1.60 1.45
N GLY A 106 -23.16 -2.29 2.52
CA GLY A 106 -23.64 -3.63 2.89
C GLY A 106 -24.71 -3.68 3.99
N ASP A 107 -25.03 -2.54 4.62
CA ASP A 107 -26.17 -2.33 5.55
C ASP A 107 -27.38 -1.73 4.80
#